data_AF-A0AAP7AZ76-F1
#
_entry.id   AF-A0AAP7AZ76-F1
#
_cell.length_a   1.000
_cell.length_b   1.000
_cell.length_c   1.000
_cell.angle_alpha   90.00
_cell.angle_beta   90.00
_cell.angle_gamma   90.00
#
_symmetry.space_group_name_H-M   'P 1'
#
loop_
_entity.id
_entity.type
_entity.pdbx_description
1 polymer ?
#
loop_
_entity_poly.entity_id
_entity_poly.type
_entity_poly.pdbx_seq_one_letter_code
_entity_poly.pdbx_strand_id
1 'polypeptide(L)'
;MNTAPFRDLCNIPDSGNDKKWDYHEQMAKYQMDDSEISQKKEMTRLLMNAIDDYNAGKVAPDTIGADYFFLDQFMTYEMEYDFVAIEMDFLEHCRERLDEFNKVGWYGDEEHINYGPGLSVKKRIMRLIYNGAKLRDEYCLALIKYLYKLYHKKEYNRIKRFSRISAREILDVVNDNEDGSLDSAIGRVLGMCHFMNIKEDEMCIILYHALNEHRITWLQYIDDDDIGIDVLNLDKELIKECSAQIDKWYNDCLLEDKHRNGLEAYFEVDDFVEMCLQRSGYKSDYAYLCNEIGYNAKTEMRDALMLLKTRNPEREYTYEEVQHYAAVYNLVEALTDAADVLEEQVAYLTGEDLAEDMIDDALFDAKNIVLHGQTKKKHGEQNVITNIAPVSTGDVCSEEYLKEIADLRRKLNEKEQENKALVQQCRQLKKEQLQSESLISKYESERDELIALRNFVYRLENSTLDDDTEGISLDEMKDALVEKHIVIIGGHVTWVNKLKKLFPEWKYIDTNAYKTVDGKMLDGKDMVYFFTDYMNHISYTKFIAAVRERKIPFGYLAGTNIENTVRQIYDSAL
;
A
#
# COMPACT_ATOMS: atom_id res chain seq x y z
N MET A 1 4.19 0.63 -40.52
CA MET A 1 5.02 -0.36 -41.24
C MET A 1 6.46 -0.25 -40.74
N ASN A 2 6.97 -1.35 -40.21
CA ASN A 2 8.38 -1.79 -40.15
C ASN A 2 9.39 -0.93 -39.35
N THR A 3 9.71 -1.36 -38.12
CA THR A 3 10.92 -2.12 -37.70
C THR A 3 12.19 -1.28 -37.58
N ALA A 4 12.75 -1.23 -36.37
CA ALA A 4 14.06 -0.68 -36.00
C ALA A 4 15.23 -1.36 -36.79
N PRO A 5 16.49 -0.86 -36.75
CA PRO A 5 17.32 -1.02 -35.55
C PRO A 5 18.43 0.04 -35.28
N PHE A 6 19.01 -0.16 -34.09
CA PHE A 6 20.21 0.37 -33.44
C PHE A 6 21.46 0.75 -34.28
N ARG A 7 22.21 1.70 -33.68
CA ARG A 7 23.66 1.96 -33.70
C ARG A 7 24.30 2.48 -35.01
N ASP A 8 24.87 3.68 -34.93
CA ASP A 8 26.31 3.83 -35.12
C ASP A 8 26.89 5.12 -34.51
N LEU A 9 28.05 4.92 -33.89
CA LEU A 9 28.93 5.90 -33.25
C LEU A 9 29.75 6.68 -34.29
N CYS A 10 30.16 7.89 -33.90
CA CYS A 10 31.34 8.63 -34.38
C CYS A 10 31.34 9.11 -35.84
N ASN A 11 31.14 10.42 -36.04
CA ASN A 11 32.01 11.30 -36.83
C ASN A 11 31.43 12.73 -36.90
N ILE A 12 32.01 13.65 -36.14
CA ILE A 12 31.94 15.09 -36.46
C ILE A 12 33.39 15.56 -36.62
N PRO A 13 33.79 16.12 -37.78
CA PRO A 13 35.14 16.58 -37.99
C PRO A 13 35.38 17.89 -37.25
N ASP A 14 36.57 17.96 -36.65
CA ASP A 14 37.14 19.11 -35.98
C ASP A 14 37.37 20.27 -36.98
N SER A 15 36.82 21.44 -36.68
CA SER A 15 37.16 22.68 -37.39
C SER A 15 37.35 23.83 -36.39
N GLY A 16 38.60 24.12 -36.08
CA GLY A 16 39.13 25.48 -36.06
C GLY A 16 38.69 26.38 -34.91
N ASN A 17 39.43 26.28 -33.80
CA ASN A 17 40.01 27.37 -33.03
C ASN A 17 39.20 28.70 -32.97
N ASP A 18 38.42 28.89 -31.92
CA ASP A 18 38.19 30.23 -31.36
C ASP A 18 37.99 30.14 -29.84
N LYS A 19 38.63 31.07 -29.13
CA LYS A 19 38.77 31.15 -27.66
C LYS A 19 37.46 30.85 -26.91
N LYS A 20 37.22 29.58 -26.56
CA LYS A 20 36.19 29.21 -25.60
C LYS A 20 36.77 29.41 -24.21
N TRP A 21 36.33 30.51 -23.60
CA TRP A 21 36.60 30.81 -22.21
C TRP A 21 36.36 29.57 -21.35
N ASP A 22 37.36 29.29 -20.54
CA ASP A 22 37.37 28.39 -19.41
C ASP A 22 36.24 28.78 -18.42
N TYR A 23 35.00 28.44 -18.80
CA TYR A 23 33.82 28.54 -17.95
C TYR A 23 33.55 27.19 -17.30
N HIS A 24 33.89 26.08 -17.97
CA HIS A 24 33.70 24.74 -17.42
C HIS A 24 34.79 24.32 -16.42
N GLU A 25 36.05 24.72 -16.60
CA GLU A 25 37.12 24.44 -15.61
C GLU A 25 36.95 25.39 -14.40
N GLN A 26 36.59 26.66 -14.62
CA GLN A 26 36.22 27.57 -13.53
C GLN A 26 34.96 27.13 -12.77
N MET A 27 33.86 26.78 -13.45
CA MET A 27 32.65 26.30 -12.75
C MET A 27 32.87 24.95 -12.07
N ALA A 28 33.69 24.06 -12.64
CA ALA A 28 34.11 22.83 -11.96
C ALA A 28 34.97 23.15 -10.73
N LYS A 29 35.87 24.13 -10.81
CA LYS A 29 36.71 24.58 -9.70
C LYS A 29 35.89 25.29 -8.61
N TYR A 30 34.90 26.10 -8.97
CA TYR A 30 33.96 26.72 -8.04
C TYR A 30 33.02 25.69 -7.39
N GLN A 31 32.51 24.71 -8.14
CA GLN A 31 31.71 23.60 -7.59
C GLN A 31 32.54 22.69 -6.66
N MET A 32 33.82 22.47 -6.98
CA MET A 32 34.75 21.75 -6.10
C MET A 32 35.10 22.57 -4.85
N ASP A 33 35.35 23.89 -4.97
CA ASP A 33 35.61 24.77 -3.82
C ASP A 33 34.37 24.89 -2.91
N ASP A 34 33.16 25.01 -3.46
CA ASP A 34 31.91 25.08 -2.69
C ASP A 34 31.62 23.75 -1.98
N SER A 35 31.90 22.61 -2.63
CA SER A 35 31.82 21.27 -2.03
C SER A 35 32.83 21.10 -0.88
N GLU A 36 34.09 21.51 -1.08
CA GLU A 36 35.13 21.41 -0.06
C GLU A 36 34.87 22.35 1.12
N ILE A 37 34.33 23.55 0.87
CA ILE A 37 33.88 24.49 1.91
C ILE A 37 32.69 23.93 2.67
N SER A 38 31.74 23.28 1.99
CA SER A 38 30.59 22.64 2.63
C SER A 38 31.02 21.50 3.55
N GLN A 39 31.87 20.59 3.06
CA GLN A 39 32.44 19.49 3.85
C GLN A 39 33.25 20.00 5.05
N LYS A 40 34.03 21.08 4.89
CA LYS A 40 34.76 21.70 6.01
C LYS A 40 33.82 22.30 7.05
N LYS A 41 32.72 22.93 6.63
CA LYS A 41 31.71 23.49 7.56
C LYS A 41 31.01 22.38 8.32
N GLU A 42 30.61 21.31 7.63
CA GLU A 42 30.00 20.12 8.21
C GLU A 42 30.92 19.46 9.25
N MET A 43 32.18 19.16 8.88
CA MET A 43 33.16 18.61 9.81
C MET A 43 33.44 19.52 11.01
N THR A 44 33.46 20.84 10.80
CA THR A 44 33.63 21.81 11.91
C THR A 44 32.43 21.78 12.86
N ARG A 45 31.21 21.69 12.31
CA ARG A 45 29.97 21.58 13.10
C ARG A 45 29.93 20.28 13.89
N LEU A 46 30.27 19.15 13.27
CA LEU A 46 30.36 17.84 13.92
C LEU A 46 31.41 17.83 15.04
N LEU A 47 32.57 18.46 14.82
CA LEU A 47 33.61 18.62 15.83
C LEU A 47 33.12 19.47 17.01
N MET A 48 32.41 20.57 16.75
CA MET A 48 31.82 21.40 17.81
C MET A 48 30.80 20.61 18.64
N ASN A 49 29.90 19.86 18.00
CA ASN A 49 28.94 19.00 18.70
C ASN A 49 29.63 17.93 19.56
N ALA A 50 30.70 17.31 19.03
CA ALA A 50 31.51 16.34 19.77
C ALA A 50 32.17 16.96 21.01
N ILE A 51 32.72 18.17 20.87
CA ILE A 51 33.33 18.92 21.98
C ILE A 51 32.27 19.33 23.01
N ASP A 52 31.09 19.76 22.57
CA ASP A 52 29.99 20.13 23.46
C ASP A 52 29.48 18.93 24.25
N ASP A 53 29.32 17.78 23.60
CA ASP A 53 28.93 16.52 24.24
C ASP A 53 29.97 16.06 25.26
N TYR A 54 31.25 16.18 24.92
CA TYR A 54 32.36 15.93 25.84
C TYR A 54 32.32 16.85 27.06
N ASN A 55 32.16 18.16 26.84
CA ASN A 55 32.08 19.16 27.90
C ASN A 55 30.83 18.99 28.78
N ALA A 56 29.73 18.51 28.20
CA ALA A 56 28.49 18.19 28.91
C ALA A 56 28.57 16.88 29.70
N GLY A 57 29.68 16.13 29.59
CA GLY A 57 29.83 14.83 30.25
C GLY A 57 28.88 13.77 29.72
N LYS A 58 28.42 13.86 28.46
CA LYS A 58 27.63 12.80 27.85
C LYS A 58 28.47 11.53 27.76
N VAL A 59 27.97 10.45 28.35
CA VAL A 59 28.78 9.24 28.63
C VAL A 59 28.66 8.18 27.53
N ALA A 60 27.70 8.28 26.60
CA ALA A 60 27.57 7.35 25.48
C ALA A 60 27.06 8.01 24.17
N PRO A 61 27.73 7.75 23.01
CA PRO A 61 27.29 8.25 21.72
C PRO A 61 25.95 7.65 21.31
N ASP A 62 25.20 8.35 20.45
CA ASP A 62 24.04 7.77 19.78
C ASP A 62 24.51 6.85 18.65
N THR A 63 24.22 5.56 18.74
CA THR A 63 24.75 4.55 17.83
C THR A 63 23.86 4.29 16.61
N ILE A 64 22.65 4.84 16.55
CA ILE A 64 21.63 4.43 15.57
C ILE A 64 22.14 4.47 14.13
N GLY A 65 22.80 5.55 13.72
CA GLY A 65 23.41 5.68 12.39
C GLY A 65 24.52 4.66 12.16
N ALA A 66 25.36 4.40 13.15
CA ALA A 66 26.41 3.38 13.05
C ALA A 66 25.83 1.96 12.94
N ASP A 67 24.76 1.67 13.68
CA ASP A 67 24.05 0.40 13.64
C ASP A 67 23.37 0.19 12.28
N TYR A 68 22.75 1.24 11.75
CA TYR A 68 22.13 1.27 10.43
C TYR A 68 23.14 0.93 9.33
N PHE A 69 24.25 1.67 9.27
CA PHE A 69 25.29 1.48 8.27
C PHE A 69 26.08 0.18 8.46
N PHE A 70 26.17 -0.33 9.69
CA PHE A 70 26.66 -1.68 9.95
C PHE A 70 25.77 -2.69 9.20
N LEU A 71 24.46 -2.68 9.47
CA LEU A 71 23.53 -3.68 8.92
C LEU A 71 23.39 -3.56 7.40
N ASP A 72 23.53 -2.36 6.83
CA ASP A 72 23.40 -2.14 5.40
C ASP A 72 24.40 -2.93 4.55
N GLN A 73 25.69 -2.98 4.95
CA GLN A 73 26.77 -3.63 4.18
C GLN A 73 27.67 -4.56 5.02
N PHE A 74 27.15 -5.15 6.10
CA PHE A 74 27.89 -6.20 6.81
C PHE A 74 27.88 -7.52 6.05
N MET A 75 26.76 -7.86 5.39
CA MET A 75 26.69 -9.07 4.57
C MET A 75 27.47 -8.87 3.28
N THR A 76 28.50 -9.69 3.07
CA THR A 76 29.21 -9.73 1.78
C THR A 76 28.51 -10.68 0.83
N TYR A 77 28.81 -10.56 -0.47
CA TYR A 77 28.27 -11.46 -1.48
C TYR A 77 28.54 -12.94 -1.17
N GLU A 78 29.75 -13.29 -0.70
CA GLU A 78 30.08 -14.66 -0.29
C GLU A 78 29.27 -15.12 0.92
N MET A 79 29.05 -14.22 1.88
CA MET A 79 28.26 -14.50 3.06
C MET A 79 26.80 -14.80 2.70
N GLU A 80 26.23 -14.11 1.70
CA GLU A 80 24.87 -14.35 1.25
C GLU A 80 24.63 -15.78 0.73
N TYR A 81 25.65 -16.43 0.16
CA TYR A 81 25.56 -17.84 -0.26
C TYR A 81 25.55 -18.80 0.93
N ASP A 82 26.35 -18.49 1.95
CA ASP A 82 26.45 -19.30 3.16
C ASP A 82 25.31 -18.98 4.15
N PHE A 83 24.53 -17.92 3.90
CA PHE A 83 23.59 -17.38 4.89
C PHE A 83 22.51 -18.36 5.32
N VAL A 84 22.07 -19.27 4.43
CA VAL A 84 21.10 -20.31 4.82
C VAL A 84 21.66 -21.19 5.96
N ALA A 85 22.95 -21.52 5.92
CA ALA A 85 23.58 -22.29 7.00
C ALA A 85 23.73 -21.45 8.28
N ILE A 86 24.04 -20.15 8.13
CA ILE A 86 24.13 -19.21 9.26
C ILE A 86 22.76 -19.04 9.93
N GLU A 87 21.71 -18.85 9.14
CA GLU A 87 20.33 -18.70 9.58
C GLU A 87 19.85 -19.95 10.33
N MET A 88 20.06 -21.14 9.76
CA MET A 88 19.66 -22.40 10.41
C MET A 88 20.37 -22.59 11.77
N ASP A 89 21.68 -22.36 11.82
CA ASP A 89 22.46 -22.47 13.07
C ASP A 89 22.00 -21.43 14.10
N PHE A 90 21.78 -20.18 13.66
CA PHE A 90 21.27 -19.12 14.53
C PHE A 90 19.90 -19.46 15.13
N LEU A 91 18.95 -19.88 14.30
CA LEU A 91 17.61 -20.25 14.75
C LEU A 91 17.61 -21.50 15.63
N GLU A 92 18.55 -22.43 15.47
CA GLU A 92 18.69 -23.57 16.38
C GLU A 92 19.08 -23.13 17.79
N HIS A 93 19.92 -22.10 17.92
CA HIS A 93 20.45 -21.64 19.21
C HIS A 93 19.59 -20.55 19.87
N CYS A 94 18.91 -19.71 19.08
CA CYS A 94 18.33 -18.45 19.56
C CYS A 94 16.81 -18.32 19.40
N ARG A 95 16.10 -19.33 18.87
CA ARG A 95 14.65 -19.24 18.58
C ARG A 95 13.80 -18.78 19.78
N GLU A 96 14.12 -19.22 20.99
CA GLU A 96 13.32 -18.89 22.18
C GLU A 96 13.48 -17.42 22.64
N ARG A 97 14.42 -16.67 22.06
CA ARG A 97 14.75 -15.29 22.45
C ARG A 97 14.53 -14.27 21.34
N LEU A 98 13.94 -14.65 20.20
CA LEU A 98 13.77 -13.73 19.07
C LEU A 98 12.94 -12.50 19.44
N ASP A 99 11.86 -12.67 20.22
CA ASP A 99 11.04 -11.57 20.73
C ASP A 99 11.87 -10.56 21.56
N GLU A 100 12.82 -11.06 22.36
CA GLU A 100 13.72 -10.22 23.16
C GLU A 100 14.67 -9.44 22.23
N PHE A 101 15.17 -10.09 21.18
CA PHE A 101 16.11 -9.50 20.23
C PHE A 101 15.42 -8.44 19.36
N ASN A 102 14.15 -8.63 18.99
CA ASN A 102 13.38 -7.61 18.27
C ASN A 102 13.21 -6.31 19.07
N LYS A 103 13.16 -6.39 20.41
CA LYS A 103 12.95 -5.24 21.32
C LYS A 103 14.20 -4.38 21.57
N VAL A 104 15.35 -4.72 20.96
CA VAL A 104 16.63 -4.03 21.23
C VAL A 104 16.76 -2.73 20.44
N GLY A 105 16.53 -2.80 19.14
CA GLY A 105 16.69 -1.67 18.25
C GLY A 105 16.30 -2.03 16.83
N TRP A 106 15.74 -1.07 16.13
CA TRP A 106 15.07 -1.27 14.86
C TRP A 106 15.72 -0.41 13.78
N TYR A 107 16.28 -1.07 12.76
CA TYR A 107 17.13 -0.43 11.74
C TYR A 107 16.75 -1.01 10.37
N GLY A 108 15.73 -0.43 9.72
CA GLY A 108 15.22 -0.90 8.42
C GLY A 108 13.91 -1.68 8.56
N ASP A 109 12.81 -1.05 8.14
CA ASP A 109 11.44 -1.55 8.35
C ASP A 109 10.71 -1.92 7.05
N GLU A 110 11.35 -1.66 5.91
CA GLU A 110 10.75 -1.80 4.59
C GLU A 110 11.74 -2.50 3.64
N GLU A 111 12.44 -3.51 4.15
CA GLU A 111 13.42 -4.24 3.35
C GLU A 111 12.76 -5.06 2.25
N HIS A 112 11.52 -5.53 2.43
CA HIS A 112 10.74 -6.23 1.39
C HIS A 112 10.30 -5.29 0.25
N ILE A 113 10.17 -4.00 0.52
CA ILE A 113 9.89 -2.97 -0.48
C ILE A 113 11.14 -2.68 -1.33
N ASN A 114 12.30 -2.59 -0.67
CA ASN A 114 13.55 -2.15 -1.32
C ASN A 114 14.39 -3.31 -1.87
N TYR A 115 14.14 -4.53 -1.40
CA TYR A 115 14.87 -5.74 -1.79
C TYR A 115 13.92 -6.91 -2.05
N GLY A 116 14.33 -7.83 -2.92
CA GLY A 116 13.57 -9.06 -3.16
C GLY A 116 13.50 -9.94 -1.91
N PRO A 117 12.44 -10.77 -1.74
CA PRO A 117 12.13 -11.39 -0.45
C PRO A 117 13.26 -12.22 0.17
N GLY A 118 14.06 -12.89 -0.66
CA GLY A 118 15.19 -13.69 -0.18
C GLY A 118 16.29 -12.87 0.51
N LEU A 119 16.52 -11.62 0.11
CA LEU A 119 17.50 -10.75 0.77
C LEU A 119 16.90 -10.09 2.02
N SER A 120 15.62 -9.72 1.96
CA SER A 120 14.88 -9.11 3.09
C SER A 120 14.85 -10.04 4.30
N VAL A 121 14.59 -11.35 4.10
CA VAL A 121 14.67 -12.34 5.19
C VAL A 121 16.08 -12.41 5.79
N LYS A 122 17.13 -12.45 4.95
CA LYS A 122 18.53 -12.53 5.43
C LYS A 122 18.91 -11.29 6.24
N LYS A 123 18.56 -10.11 5.75
CA LYS A 123 18.82 -8.84 6.46
C LYS A 123 18.07 -8.79 7.80
N ARG A 124 16.81 -9.22 7.86
CA ARG A 124 16.04 -9.37 9.10
C ARG A 124 16.69 -10.32 10.11
N ILE A 125 17.16 -11.49 9.66
CA ILE A 125 17.90 -12.42 10.53
C ILE A 125 19.24 -11.83 10.98
N MET A 126 19.96 -11.11 10.11
CA MET A 126 21.21 -10.44 10.47
C MET A 126 20.97 -9.34 11.54
N ARG A 127 19.85 -8.61 11.45
CA ARG A 127 19.40 -7.66 12.48
C ARG A 127 19.17 -8.35 13.82
N LEU A 128 18.52 -9.51 13.84
CA LEU A 128 18.31 -10.30 15.05
C LEU A 128 19.63 -10.78 15.68
N ILE A 129 20.58 -11.28 14.87
CA ILE A 129 21.93 -11.65 15.32
C ILE A 129 22.63 -10.44 15.95
N TYR A 130 22.56 -9.29 15.28
CA TYR A 130 23.15 -8.04 15.76
C TYR A 130 22.55 -7.57 17.09
N ASN A 131 21.22 -7.59 17.20
CA ASN A 131 20.50 -7.21 18.41
C ASN A 131 20.79 -8.16 19.58
N GLY A 132 20.82 -9.47 19.34
CA GLY A 132 21.26 -10.43 20.35
C GLY A 132 22.70 -10.15 20.83
N ALA A 133 23.60 -9.78 19.92
CA ALA A 133 24.97 -9.40 20.27
C ALA A 133 25.03 -8.11 21.11
N LYS A 134 24.15 -7.13 20.85
CA LYS A 134 23.98 -5.92 21.69
C LYS A 134 23.51 -6.24 23.11
N LEU A 135 22.63 -7.22 23.25
CA LEU A 135 22.23 -7.76 24.56
C LEU A 135 23.30 -8.62 25.24
N ARG A 136 24.47 -8.78 24.61
CA ARG A 136 25.55 -9.65 25.08
C ARG A 136 25.12 -11.11 25.20
N ASP A 137 24.18 -11.56 24.37
CA ASP A 137 23.93 -12.99 24.20
C ASP A 137 25.22 -13.69 23.77
N GLU A 138 25.58 -14.77 24.47
CA GLU A 138 26.87 -15.43 24.31
C GLU A 138 27.05 -15.98 22.90
N TYR A 139 25.99 -16.57 22.33
CA TYR A 139 26.03 -17.18 21.02
C TYR A 139 26.05 -16.10 19.92
N CYS A 140 25.15 -15.11 19.96
CA CYS A 140 25.13 -14.02 18.97
C CYS A 140 26.46 -13.25 18.95
N LEU A 141 27.05 -12.99 20.12
CA LEU A 141 28.33 -12.31 20.23
C LEU A 141 29.49 -13.15 19.67
N ALA A 142 29.46 -14.48 19.86
CA ALA A 142 30.43 -15.39 19.26
C ALA A 142 30.26 -15.48 17.73
N LEU A 143 29.01 -15.59 17.27
CA LEU A 143 28.65 -15.69 15.87
C LEU A 143 29.09 -14.44 15.10
N ILE A 144 28.68 -13.25 15.53
CA ILE A 144 29.02 -12.01 14.81
C ILE A 144 30.54 -11.79 14.70
N LYS A 145 31.31 -12.15 15.74
CA LYS A 145 32.79 -12.13 15.70
C LYS A 145 33.36 -13.14 14.71
N TYR A 146 32.77 -14.33 14.65
CA TYR A 146 33.18 -15.37 13.71
C TYR A 146 32.91 -14.94 12.27
N LEU A 147 31.71 -14.44 11.99
CA LEU A 147 31.30 -13.93 10.69
C LEU A 147 32.22 -12.79 10.25
N TYR A 148 32.51 -11.84 11.14
CA TYR A 148 33.44 -10.75 10.86
C TYR A 148 34.87 -11.24 10.57
N LYS A 149 35.38 -12.22 11.34
CA LYS A 149 36.70 -12.82 11.08
C LYS A 149 36.76 -13.55 9.73
N LEU A 150 35.64 -14.15 9.30
CA LEU A 150 35.57 -14.96 8.09
C LEU A 150 35.44 -14.08 6.84
N TYR A 151 34.43 -13.22 6.80
CA TYR A 151 34.06 -12.43 5.62
C TYR A 151 34.74 -11.06 5.56
N HIS A 152 35.12 -10.48 6.70
CA HIS A 152 35.85 -9.20 6.79
C HIS A 152 37.29 -9.38 7.28
N LYS A 153 37.94 -10.45 6.81
CA LYS A 153 39.23 -10.93 7.33
C LYS A 153 40.36 -9.89 7.35
N LYS A 154 40.44 -9.02 6.32
CA LYS A 154 41.45 -7.95 6.24
C LYS A 154 41.24 -6.95 7.40
N GLU A 155 40.01 -6.43 7.52
CA GLU A 155 39.59 -5.48 8.56
C GLU A 155 39.77 -6.07 9.97
N TYR A 156 39.28 -7.30 10.20
CA TYR A 156 39.46 -8.03 11.46
C TYR A 156 40.93 -8.13 11.90
N ASN A 157 41.83 -8.45 10.97
CA ASN A 157 43.25 -8.62 11.30
C ASN A 157 43.95 -7.31 11.68
N ARG A 158 43.41 -6.17 11.25
CA ARG A 158 43.87 -4.84 11.65
C ARG A 158 43.30 -4.49 13.02
N ILE A 159 41.98 -4.56 13.20
CA ILE A 159 41.32 -4.05 14.41
C ILE A 159 41.58 -4.90 15.65
N LYS A 160 41.75 -6.23 15.52
CA LYS A 160 41.95 -7.14 16.68
C LYS A 160 43.20 -6.86 17.52
N ARG A 161 44.11 -6.03 17.01
CA ARG A 161 45.38 -5.67 17.67
C ARG A 161 45.22 -4.50 18.63
N PHE A 162 44.13 -3.75 18.49
CA PHE A 162 43.84 -2.59 19.34
C PHE A 162 43.17 -3.05 20.62
N SER A 163 43.66 -2.55 21.75
CA SER A 163 42.92 -2.55 23.02
C SER A 163 42.15 -1.25 23.23
N ARG A 164 42.60 -0.18 22.54
CA ARG A 164 41.99 1.12 22.44
C ARG A 164 42.21 1.67 21.03
N ILE A 165 41.24 2.38 20.47
CA ILE A 165 41.28 2.88 19.08
C ILE A 165 40.75 4.33 19.00
N SER A 166 41.44 5.14 18.20
CA SER A 166 41.08 6.53 17.91
C SER A 166 40.26 6.66 16.63
N ALA A 167 39.55 7.79 16.47
CA ALA A 167 38.82 8.09 15.24
C ALA A 167 39.72 8.07 14.00
N ARG A 168 40.96 8.54 14.12
CA ARG A 168 41.95 8.50 13.03
C ARG A 168 42.35 7.08 12.67
N GLU A 169 42.58 6.22 13.66
CA GLU A 169 42.92 4.82 13.40
C GLU A 169 41.75 4.07 12.77
N ILE A 170 40.50 4.40 13.11
CA ILE A 170 39.31 3.86 12.43
C ILE A 170 39.34 4.27 10.95
N LEU A 171 39.52 5.57 10.66
CA LEU A 171 39.63 6.07 9.28
C LEU A 171 40.78 5.40 8.51
N ASP A 172 41.94 5.22 9.14
CA ASP A 172 43.07 4.52 8.55
C ASP A 172 42.76 3.04 8.28
N VAL A 173 41.95 2.39 9.13
CA VAL A 173 41.51 1.00 8.92
C VAL A 173 40.59 0.88 7.71
N VAL A 174 39.65 1.81 7.55
CA VAL A 174 38.64 1.78 6.48
C VAL A 174 39.10 2.43 5.17
N ASN A 175 40.23 3.15 5.16
CA ASN A 175 40.77 3.78 3.95
C ASN A 175 41.07 2.80 2.80
N ASP A 176 41.31 1.52 3.13
CA ASP A 176 41.55 0.46 2.14
C ASP A 176 40.26 -0.34 1.84
N ASN A 177 39.08 0.22 2.15
CA ASN A 177 37.81 -0.44 1.86
C ASN A 177 37.60 -0.44 0.33
N GLU A 178 38.00 -1.53 -0.31
CA GLU A 178 37.90 -1.74 -1.76
C GLU A 178 36.42 -1.90 -2.19
N ASP A 179 35.54 -2.29 -1.26
CA ASP A 179 34.13 -2.62 -1.52
C ASP A 179 33.16 -1.91 -0.55
N GLY A 180 32.21 -1.13 -1.07
CA GLY A 180 31.09 -0.53 -0.32
C GLY A 180 31.28 0.92 0.15
N SER A 181 30.25 1.48 0.80
CA SER A 181 30.25 2.85 1.31
C SER A 181 31.23 3.04 2.48
N LEU A 182 31.89 4.20 2.52
CA LEU A 182 32.76 4.60 3.63
C LEU A 182 31.97 4.62 4.95
N ASP A 183 30.73 5.09 4.93
CA ASP A 183 29.87 5.13 6.12
C ASP A 183 29.59 3.73 6.66
N SER A 184 29.30 2.77 5.77
CA SER A 184 29.13 1.37 6.15
C SER A 184 30.39 0.76 6.72
N ALA A 185 31.57 1.09 6.17
CA ALA A 185 32.84 0.63 6.73
C ALA A 185 33.09 1.20 8.13
N ILE A 186 32.82 2.49 8.35
CA ILE A 186 32.96 3.13 9.66
C ILE A 186 31.96 2.50 10.65
N GLY A 187 30.70 2.34 10.26
CA GLY A 187 29.65 1.70 11.06
C GLY A 187 30.01 0.27 11.45
N ARG A 188 30.53 -0.54 10.51
CA ARG A 188 31.06 -1.89 10.79
C ARG A 188 32.17 -1.88 11.81
N VAL A 189 33.20 -1.05 11.63
CA VAL A 189 34.34 -0.99 12.55
C VAL A 189 33.90 -0.56 13.95
N LEU A 190 33.06 0.48 14.06
CA LEU A 190 32.51 0.95 15.34
C LEU A 190 31.71 -0.15 16.04
N GLY A 191 30.78 -0.80 15.33
CA GLY A 191 29.99 -1.91 15.88
C GLY A 191 30.88 -3.07 16.35
N MET A 192 31.89 -3.45 15.55
CA MET A 192 32.81 -4.51 15.93
C MET A 192 33.74 -4.14 17.10
N CYS A 193 34.13 -2.87 17.24
CA CYS A 193 34.88 -2.41 18.41
C CYS A 193 34.10 -2.67 19.70
N HIS A 194 32.80 -2.34 19.70
CA HIS A 194 31.91 -2.62 20.83
C HIS A 194 31.82 -4.11 21.16
N PHE A 195 31.61 -4.97 20.14
CA PHE A 195 31.48 -6.41 20.35
C PHE A 195 32.81 -7.07 20.76
N MET A 196 33.95 -6.56 20.27
CA MET A 196 35.29 -7.06 20.58
C MET A 196 35.90 -6.46 21.85
N ASN A 197 35.17 -5.59 22.56
CA ASN A 197 35.63 -4.88 23.77
C ASN A 197 36.89 -4.03 23.52
N ILE A 198 37.00 -3.43 22.33
CA ILE A 198 38.02 -2.44 22.00
C ILE A 198 37.52 -1.10 22.53
N LYS A 199 38.30 -0.43 23.38
CA LYS A 199 37.89 0.86 23.94
C LYS A 199 38.02 1.97 22.90
N GLU A 200 37.02 2.80 22.75
CA GLU A 200 37.10 3.98 21.89
C GLU A 200 37.73 5.16 22.63
N ASP A 201 38.45 5.99 21.89
CA ASP A 201 38.82 7.32 22.35
C ASP A 201 37.60 8.25 22.39
N GLU A 202 37.65 9.26 23.25
CA GLU A 202 36.54 10.21 23.47
C GLU A 202 36.11 10.91 22.17
N MET A 203 37.07 11.18 21.27
CA MET A 203 36.80 11.82 19.98
C MET A 203 36.15 10.90 18.94
N CYS A 204 35.99 9.60 19.18
CA CYS A 204 35.23 8.72 18.28
C CYS A 204 33.76 9.13 18.17
N ILE A 205 33.22 9.89 19.13
CA ILE A 205 31.86 10.46 19.09
C ILE A 205 31.59 11.28 17.81
N ILE A 206 32.62 11.87 17.19
CA ILE A 206 32.45 12.61 15.92
C ILE A 206 31.98 11.71 14.78
N LEU A 207 32.43 10.44 14.75
CA LEU A 207 32.05 9.49 13.72
C LEU A 207 30.59 9.07 13.88
N TYR A 208 30.13 8.89 15.12
CA TYR A 208 28.71 8.63 15.40
C TYR A 208 27.82 9.80 14.96
N HIS A 209 28.21 11.04 15.26
CA HIS A 209 27.48 12.22 14.80
C HIS A 209 27.39 12.29 13.27
N ALA A 210 28.50 12.02 12.57
CA ALA A 210 28.53 11.98 11.12
C ALA A 210 27.57 10.91 10.57
N LEU A 211 27.64 9.69 11.07
CA LEU A 211 26.77 8.59 10.62
C LEU A 211 25.29 8.84 10.92
N ASN A 212 24.96 9.49 12.04
CA ASN A 212 23.58 9.88 12.34
C ASN A 212 23.05 10.93 11.35
N GLU A 213 23.85 11.93 11.01
CA GLU A 213 23.47 12.95 10.02
C GLU A 213 23.37 12.35 8.62
N HIS A 214 24.36 11.55 8.20
CA HIS A 214 24.35 10.90 6.90
C HIS A 214 23.16 9.94 6.78
N ARG A 215 22.77 9.22 7.84
CA ARG A 215 21.56 8.40 7.85
C ARG A 215 20.32 9.25 7.57
N ILE A 216 20.17 10.41 8.22
CA ILE A 216 19.03 11.31 8.01
C ILE A 216 19.02 11.79 6.55
N THR A 217 20.16 12.26 6.04
CA THR A 217 20.28 12.70 4.64
C THR A 217 19.97 11.57 3.67
N TRP A 218 20.41 10.34 3.96
CA TRP A 218 20.17 9.18 3.11
C TRP A 218 18.70 8.75 3.13
N LEU A 219 18.04 8.78 4.28
CA LEU A 219 16.60 8.56 4.39
C LEU A 219 15.80 9.66 3.67
N GLN A 220 16.21 10.92 3.81
CA GLN A 220 15.63 12.04 3.06
C GLN A 220 15.85 11.89 1.55
N TYR A 221 17.02 11.42 1.13
CA TYR A 221 17.30 11.17 -0.28
C TYR A 221 16.45 10.04 -0.84
N ILE A 222 16.19 8.97 -0.07
CA ILE A 222 15.20 7.94 -0.47
C ILE A 222 13.79 8.52 -0.56
N ASP A 223 13.46 9.52 0.26
CA ASP A 223 12.17 10.20 0.21
C ASP A 223 12.08 11.27 -0.91
N ASP A 224 13.19 11.94 -1.29
CA ASP A 224 13.23 13.11 -2.20
C ASP A 224 13.70 12.78 -3.64
N ASP A 225 14.62 11.83 -3.84
CA ASP A 225 14.91 11.31 -5.18
C ASP A 225 13.79 10.32 -5.54
N ASP A 226 13.27 10.40 -6.77
CA ASP A 226 12.21 9.60 -7.41
C ASP A 226 12.41 8.04 -7.39
N ILE A 227 13.13 7.49 -6.41
CA ILE A 227 13.22 6.07 -6.05
C ILE A 227 12.26 5.75 -4.87
N GLY A 228 11.84 6.75 -4.08
CA GLY A 228 10.81 6.59 -3.07
C GLY A 228 9.46 6.31 -3.71
N ILE A 229 8.74 5.29 -3.23
CA ILE A 229 7.41 4.89 -3.71
C ILE A 229 6.49 6.12 -3.71
N ASP A 230 6.39 6.78 -4.85
CA ASP A 230 5.42 7.84 -5.08
C ASP A 230 4.08 7.12 -5.20
N VAL A 231 3.43 6.88 -4.05
CA VAL A 231 2.08 6.33 -4.00
C VAL A 231 1.23 7.32 -4.77
N LEU A 232 0.99 7.01 -6.05
CA LEU A 232 0.36 7.90 -7.00
C LEU A 232 -0.87 8.50 -6.33
N ASN A 233 -0.83 9.83 -6.12
CA ASN A 233 -1.89 10.49 -5.40
C ASN A 233 -3.11 10.56 -6.34
N LEU A 234 -4.03 9.61 -6.15
CA LEU A 234 -5.10 9.37 -7.12
C LEU A 234 -6.18 10.45 -7.00
N ASP A 235 -6.37 11.20 -8.08
CA ASP A 235 -7.44 12.20 -8.18
C ASP A 235 -8.81 11.50 -8.13
N LYS A 236 -9.61 11.86 -7.12
CA LYS A 236 -10.96 11.32 -6.93
C LYS A 236 -11.88 11.59 -8.11
N GLU A 237 -11.71 12.71 -8.82
CA GLU A 237 -12.50 13.02 -10.02
C GLU A 237 -12.08 12.13 -11.19
N LEU A 238 -10.78 11.87 -11.35
CA LEU A 238 -10.27 10.93 -12.36
C LEU A 238 -10.77 9.50 -12.12
N ILE A 239 -10.83 9.06 -10.85
CA ILE A 239 -11.39 7.75 -10.49
C ILE A 239 -12.85 7.63 -10.97
N LYS A 240 -13.67 8.66 -10.72
CA LYS A 240 -15.08 8.69 -11.16
C LYS A 240 -15.18 8.67 -12.68
N GLU A 241 -14.38 9.48 -13.37
CA GLU A 241 -14.35 9.55 -14.83
C GLU A 241 -13.98 8.19 -15.45
N CYS A 242 -12.90 7.57 -14.99
CA CYS A 242 -12.48 6.24 -15.45
C CYS A 242 -13.55 5.19 -15.17
N SER A 243 -14.15 5.20 -13.98
CA SER A 243 -15.22 4.26 -13.63
C SER A 243 -16.40 4.37 -14.60
N ALA A 244 -16.88 5.58 -14.87
CA ALA A 244 -17.97 5.83 -15.81
C ALA A 244 -17.61 5.39 -17.24
N GLN A 245 -16.35 5.59 -17.65
CA GLN A 245 -15.87 5.18 -18.96
C GLN A 245 -15.81 3.64 -19.11
N ILE A 246 -15.31 2.93 -18.10
CA ILE A 246 -15.31 1.46 -18.08
C ILE A 246 -16.73 0.91 -18.12
N ASP A 247 -17.64 1.43 -17.32
CA ASP A 247 -19.03 0.97 -17.32
C ASP A 247 -19.72 1.23 -18.65
N LYS A 248 -19.44 2.37 -19.30
CA LYS A 248 -19.94 2.65 -20.64
C LYS A 248 -19.44 1.62 -21.65
N TRP A 249 -18.13 1.38 -21.72
CA TRP A 249 -17.56 0.40 -22.67
C TRP A 249 -18.08 -1.01 -22.43
N TYR A 250 -18.09 -1.45 -21.18
CA TYR A 250 -18.59 -2.77 -20.81
C TYR A 250 -20.05 -2.96 -21.23
N ASN A 251 -20.90 -1.96 -20.95
CA ASN A 251 -22.30 -2.00 -21.36
C ASN A 251 -22.45 -1.98 -22.89
N ASP A 252 -21.72 -1.10 -23.59
CA ASP A 252 -21.78 -1.00 -25.05
C ASP A 252 -21.39 -2.34 -25.73
N CYS A 253 -20.37 -3.06 -25.22
CA CYS A 253 -20.02 -4.39 -25.71
C CYS A 253 -21.15 -5.42 -25.51
N LEU A 254 -21.80 -5.44 -24.35
CA LEU A 254 -22.95 -6.32 -24.09
C LEU A 254 -24.19 -5.98 -24.94
N LEU A 255 -24.30 -4.72 -25.38
CA LEU A 255 -25.37 -4.29 -26.29
C LEU A 255 -25.13 -4.75 -27.72
N GLU A 256 -23.88 -4.79 -28.17
CA GLU A 256 -23.48 -5.23 -29.51
C GLU A 256 -23.63 -6.75 -29.68
N ASP A 257 -23.21 -7.53 -28.67
CA ASP A 257 -23.39 -8.98 -28.66
C ASP A 257 -23.62 -9.50 -27.23
N LYS A 258 -24.82 -10.04 -26.98
CA LYS A 258 -25.22 -10.57 -25.68
C LYS A 258 -24.51 -11.86 -25.28
N HIS A 259 -23.82 -12.50 -26.23
CA HIS A 259 -23.05 -13.72 -25.98
C HIS A 259 -21.57 -13.44 -25.68
N ARG A 260 -21.12 -12.20 -25.86
CA ARG A 260 -19.79 -11.76 -25.45
C ARG A 260 -19.72 -11.53 -23.95
N ASN A 261 -18.58 -11.85 -23.35
CA ASN A 261 -18.32 -11.53 -21.95
C ASN A 261 -17.78 -10.10 -21.79
N GLY A 262 -17.36 -9.47 -22.91
CA GLY A 262 -16.83 -8.11 -22.94
C GLY A 262 -15.41 -7.99 -22.39
N LEU A 263 -14.75 -9.11 -22.13
CA LEU A 263 -13.43 -9.23 -21.50
C LEU A 263 -12.50 -10.13 -22.32
N GLU A 264 -12.76 -10.28 -23.62
CA GLU A 264 -12.05 -11.24 -24.47
C GLU A 264 -10.54 -10.97 -24.50
N ALA A 265 -10.12 -9.70 -24.57
CA ALA A 265 -8.71 -9.33 -24.58
C ALA A 265 -8.04 -9.49 -23.21
N TYR A 266 -8.80 -9.35 -22.12
CA TYR A 266 -8.31 -9.66 -20.77
C TYR A 266 -7.97 -11.16 -20.67
N PHE A 267 -8.91 -12.01 -21.08
CA PHE A 267 -8.74 -13.46 -21.01
C PHE A 267 -7.71 -14.00 -21.99
N GLU A 268 -7.47 -13.34 -23.13
CA GLU A 268 -6.36 -13.71 -24.02
C GLU A 268 -4.99 -13.56 -23.32
N VAL A 269 -4.82 -12.50 -22.53
CA VAL A 269 -3.61 -12.33 -21.70
C VAL A 269 -3.58 -13.37 -20.59
N ASP A 270 -4.71 -13.62 -19.92
CA ASP A 270 -4.82 -14.60 -18.83
C ASP A 270 -4.48 -16.03 -19.29
N ASP A 271 -4.99 -16.46 -20.45
CA ASP A 271 -4.66 -17.74 -21.07
C ASP A 271 -3.14 -17.86 -21.33
N PHE A 272 -2.51 -16.77 -21.81
CA PHE A 272 -1.07 -16.75 -22.01
C PHE A 272 -0.27 -16.79 -20.70
N VAL A 273 -0.78 -16.13 -19.65
CA VAL A 273 -0.21 -16.18 -18.29
C VAL A 273 -0.29 -17.60 -17.75
N GLU A 274 -1.43 -18.29 -17.89
CA GLU A 274 -1.59 -19.69 -17.50
C GLU A 274 -0.50 -20.55 -18.14
N MET A 275 -0.28 -20.40 -19.46
CA MET A 275 0.77 -21.13 -20.16
C MET A 275 2.17 -20.83 -19.61
N CYS A 276 2.45 -19.57 -19.26
CA CYS A 276 3.72 -19.16 -18.68
C CYS A 276 3.95 -19.73 -17.26
N LEU A 277 2.90 -19.75 -16.43
CA LEU A 277 2.92 -20.34 -15.09
C LEU A 277 3.15 -21.84 -15.16
N GLN A 278 2.39 -22.54 -16.00
CA GLN A 278 2.56 -23.99 -16.23
C GLN A 278 3.96 -24.34 -16.75
N ARG A 279 4.48 -23.55 -17.71
CA ARG A 279 5.86 -23.71 -18.19
C ARG A 279 6.88 -23.56 -17.06
N SER A 280 6.60 -22.70 -16.09
CA SER A 280 7.45 -22.45 -14.92
C SER A 280 7.21 -23.43 -13.76
N GLY A 281 6.32 -24.41 -13.92
CA GLY A 281 6.01 -25.45 -12.92
C GLY A 281 4.93 -25.07 -11.91
N TYR A 282 4.24 -23.95 -12.10
CA TYR A 282 3.14 -23.49 -11.24
C TYR A 282 1.77 -23.95 -11.76
N LYS A 283 0.76 -23.91 -10.89
CA LYS A 283 -0.63 -24.11 -11.31
C LYS A 283 -1.10 -22.94 -12.19
N SER A 284 -2.09 -23.21 -13.05
CA SER A 284 -2.66 -22.20 -13.94
C SER A 284 -3.26 -21.01 -13.20
N ASP A 285 -3.83 -21.25 -12.03
CA ASP A 285 -4.48 -20.26 -11.18
C ASP A 285 -3.53 -19.60 -10.16
N TYR A 286 -2.21 -19.78 -10.26
CA TYR A 286 -1.28 -19.34 -9.22
C TYR A 286 -1.31 -17.81 -8.99
N ALA A 287 -1.40 -17.00 -10.04
CA ALA A 287 -1.52 -15.54 -9.89
C ALA A 287 -2.76 -15.14 -9.08
N TYR A 288 -3.88 -15.85 -9.30
CA TYR A 288 -5.10 -15.65 -8.52
C TYR A 288 -4.92 -16.04 -7.05
N LEU A 289 -4.19 -17.11 -6.76
CA LEU A 289 -3.90 -17.55 -5.38
C LEU A 289 -3.00 -16.57 -4.61
N CYS A 290 -2.23 -15.75 -5.31
CA CYS A 290 -1.35 -14.75 -4.71
C CYS A 290 -2.05 -13.40 -4.46
N ASN A 291 -3.22 -13.15 -5.04
CA ASN A 291 -3.95 -11.90 -4.88
C ASN A 291 -4.96 -12.03 -3.72
N GLU A 292 -4.71 -11.38 -2.59
CA GLU A 292 -5.54 -11.57 -1.38
C GLU A 292 -6.84 -10.77 -1.42
N ILE A 293 -6.84 -9.61 -2.08
CA ILE A 293 -7.98 -8.68 -2.08
C ILE A 293 -9.06 -9.12 -3.08
N GLY A 294 -8.69 -9.84 -4.14
CA GLY A 294 -9.63 -10.45 -5.08
C GLY A 294 -10.51 -9.42 -5.80
N TYR A 295 -9.89 -8.54 -6.59
CA TYR A 295 -10.65 -7.57 -7.38
C TYR A 295 -11.41 -8.23 -8.54
N ASN A 296 -12.49 -7.57 -8.96
CA ASN A 296 -13.16 -7.93 -10.21
C ASN A 296 -12.50 -7.16 -11.38
N ALA A 297 -12.57 -7.75 -12.59
CA ALA A 297 -11.96 -7.19 -13.79
C ALA A 297 -12.34 -5.71 -14.08
N LYS A 298 -13.52 -5.24 -13.66
CA LYS A 298 -13.90 -3.83 -13.84
C LYS A 298 -13.09 -2.89 -12.96
N THR A 299 -12.83 -3.28 -11.72
CA THR A 299 -11.99 -2.51 -10.80
C THR A 299 -10.57 -2.42 -11.34
N GLU A 300 -10.02 -3.54 -11.81
CA GLU A 300 -8.67 -3.60 -12.39
C GLU A 300 -8.58 -2.75 -13.66
N MET A 301 -9.58 -2.81 -14.54
CA MET A 301 -9.64 -1.95 -15.73
C MET A 301 -9.76 -0.47 -15.39
N ARG A 302 -10.51 -0.10 -14.35
CA ARG A 302 -10.59 1.28 -13.87
C ARG A 302 -9.21 1.76 -13.41
N ASP A 303 -8.54 0.96 -12.59
CA ASP A 303 -7.26 1.33 -11.99
C ASP A 303 -6.16 1.38 -13.07
N ALA A 304 -6.13 0.42 -13.98
CA ALA A 304 -5.27 0.46 -15.16
C ALA A 304 -5.51 1.71 -16.02
N LEU A 305 -6.77 2.05 -16.34
CA LEU A 305 -7.10 3.24 -17.13
C LEU A 305 -6.68 4.53 -16.42
N MET A 306 -6.88 4.59 -15.10
CA MET A 306 -6.48 5.73 -14.29
C MET A 306 -4.96 5.91 -14.33
N LEU A 307 -4.17 4.85 -14.14
CA LEU A 307 -2.70 4.90 -14.25
C LEU A 307 -2.25 5.34 -15.65
N LEU A 308 -2.91 4.84 -16.69
CA LEU A 308 -2.64 5.20 -18.08
C LEU A 308 -2.92 6.68 -18.36
N LYS A 309 -4.01 7.23 -17.82
CA LYS A 309 -4.35 8.66 -17.94
C LYS A 309 -3.45 9.56 -17.10
N THR A 310 -3.07 9.15 -15.89
CA THR A 310 -2.09 9.90 -15.08
C THR A 310 -0.76 10.00 -15.80
N ARG A 311 -0.31 8.91 -16.43
CA ARG A 311 0.94 8.88 -17.19
C ARG A 311 0.86 9.68 -18.50
N ASN A 312 -0.24 9.57 -19.25
CA ASN A 312 -0.44 10.30 -20.51
C ASN A 312 -1.86 10.91 -20.57
N PRO A 313 -2.08 12.10 -19.98
CA PRO A 313 -3.42 12.69 -19.85
C PRO A 313 -4.13 12.94 -21.19
N GLU A 314 -3.36 13.28 -22.23
CA GLU A 314 -3.89 13.64 -23.55
C GLU A 314 -4.13 12.43 -24.48
N ARG A 315 -3.72 11.22 -24.06
CA ARG A 315 -3.86 10.02 -24.90
C ARG A 315 -5.23 9.41 -24.70
N GLU A 316 -5.93 9.17 -25.81
CA GLU A 316 -7.10 8.31 -25.83
C GLU A 316 -6.69 6.83 -25.81
N TYR A 317 -7.42 6.04 -25.00
CA TYR A 317 -7.23 4.60 -24.87
C TYR A 317 -8.49 3.88 -25.32
N THR A 318 -8.30 2.75 -26.00
CA THR A 318 -9.40 1.86 -26.39
C THR A 318 -9.75 0.89 -25.27
N TYR A 319 -10.95 0.32 -25.32
CA TYR A 319 -11.38 -0.65 -24.32
C TYR A 319 -10.51 -1.92 -24.31
N GLU A 320 -10.15 -2.39 -25.51
CA GLU A 320 -9.26 -3.54 -25.71
C GLU A 320 -7.87 -3.30 -25.12
N GLU A 321 -7.26 -2.13 -25.35
CA GLU A 321 -5.97 -1.77 -24.75
C GLU A 321 -6.06 -1.78 -23.22
N VAL A 322 -7.13 -1.22 -22.65
CA VAL A 322 -7.30 -1.18 -21.19
C VAL A 322 -7.45 -2.58 -20.59
N GLN A 323 -8.13 -3.51 -21.28
CA GLN A 323 -8.20 -4.90 -20.84
C GLN A 323 -6.82 -5.57 -20.74
N HIS A 324 -5.95 -5.36 -21.73
CA HIS A 324 -4.58 -5.88 -21.68
C HIS A 324 -3.79 -5.31 -20.51
N TYR A 325 -3.87 -3.99 -20.29
CA TYR A 325 -3.19 -3.35 -19.15
C TYR A 325 -3.78 -3.78 -17.81
N ALA A 326 -5.08 -4.07 -17.73
CA ALA A 326 -5.72 -4.58 -16.53
C ALA A 326 -5.23 -5.98 -16.15
N ALA A 327 -5.05 -6.87 -17.13
CA ALA A 327 -4.47 -8.19 -16.88
C ALA A 327 -3.02 -8.08 -16.38
N VAL A 328 -2.22 -7.17 -16.95
CA VAL A 328 -0.86 -6.88 -16.45
C VAL A 328 -0.90 -6.29 -15.05
N TYR A 329 -1.83 -5.37 -14.78
CA TYR A 329 -2.04 -4.77 -13.45
C TYR A 329 -2.34 -5.84 -12.39
N ASN A 330 -3.24 -6.79 -12.69
CA ASN A 330 -3.56 -7.90 -11.80
C ASN A 330 -2.31 -8.74 -11.44
N LEU A 331 -1.42 -8.99 -12.41
CA LEU A 331 -0.17 -9.72 -12.15
C LEU A 331 0.80 -8.95 -11.24
N VAL A 332 0.84 -7.62 -11.37
CA VAL A 332 1.67 -6.78 -10.50
C VAL A 332 1.13 -6.80 -9.07
N GLU A 333 -0.19 -6.67 -8.90
CA GLU A 333 -0.83 -6.79 -7.57
C GLU A 333 -0.59 -8.18 -6.95
N ALA A 334 -0.75 -9.25 -7.73
CA ALA A 334 -0.46 -10.60 -7.25
C ALA A 334 1.01 -10.78 -6.81
N LEU A 335 1.96 -10.12 -7.50
CA LEU A 335 3.37 -10.14 -7.13
C LEU A 335 3.63 -9.39 -5.82
N THR A 336 3.03 -8.21 -5.66
CA THR A 336 3.21 -7.38 -4.45
C THR A 336 2.52 -8.02 -3.25
N ASP A 337 1.29 -8.50 -3.40
CA ASP A 337 0.56 -9.21 -2.34
C ASP A 337 1.35 -10.43 -1.85
N ALA A 338 1.91 -11.23 -2.77
CA ALA A 338 2.74 -12.37 -2.39
C ALA A 338 4.00 -11.98 -1.59
N ALA A 339 4.58 -10.80 -1.87
CA ALA A 339 5.73 -10.30 -1.13
C ALA A 339 5.32 -9.81 0.27
N ASP A 340 4.21 -9.09 0.37
CA ASP A 340 3.67 -8.56 1.62
C ASP A 340 3.25 -9.70 2.57
N VAL A 341 2.54 -10.71 2.05
CA VAL A 341 2.16 -11.92 2.80
C VAL A 341 3.40 -12.67 3.30
N LEU A 342 4.43 -12.80 2.47
CA LEU A 342 5.67 -13.46 2.90
C LEU A 342 6.35 -12.69 4.03
N GLU A 343 6.41 -11.37 3.94
CA GLU A 343 6.95 -10.53 5.01
C GLU A 343 6.16 -10.69 6.32
N GLU A 344 4.83 -10.69 6.24
CA GLU A 344 3.94 -10.91 7.39
C GLU A 344 4.21 -12.27 8.05
N GLN A 345 4.30 -13.35 7.26
CA GLN A 345 4.61 -14.68 7.78
C GLN A 345 6.01 -14.73 8.43
N VAL A 346 6.99 -14.06 7.83
CA VAL A 346 8.36 -13.98 8.38
C VAL A 346 8.36 -13.18 9.69
N ALA A 347 7.61 -12.08 9.78
CA ALA A 347 7.44 -11.30 11.00
C ALA A 347 6.93 -12.18 12.15
N TYR A 348 5.90 -13.00 11.89
CA TYR A 348 5.35 -13.92 12.89
C TYR A 348 6.33 -14.99 13.31
N LEU A 349 7.05 -15.59 12.35
CA LEU A 349 8.04 -16.63 12.64
C LEU A 349 9.27 -16.09 13.38
N THR A 350 9.56 -14.81 13.22
CA THR A 350 10.69 -14.11 13.84
C THR A 350 10.33 -13.40 15.15
N GLY A 351 9.07 -13.49 15.62
CA GLY A 351 8.67 -12.98 16.92
C GLY A 351 8.41 -11.47 16.96
N GLU A 352 7.97 -10.88 15.84
CA GLU A 352 7.41 -9.52 15.86
C GLU A 352 5.97 -9.58 16.40
N ASP A 353 5.59 -8.58 17.22
CA ASP A 353 4.29 -8.58 17.91
C ASP A 353 3.15 -8.57 16.88
N LEU A 354 2.32 -9.61 16.92
CA LEU A 354 1.03 -9.66 16.24
C LEU A 354 0.11 -8.58 16.82
N ALA A 355 -0.72 -7.96 15.98
CA ALA A 355 -1.79 -7.11 16.47
C ALA A 355 -2.69 -7.93 17.42
N GLU A 356 -2.95 -7.39 18.62
CA GLU A 356 -3.59 -8.09 19.75
C GLU A 356 -4.98 -8.63 19.36
N ASP A 357 -5.67 -7.92 18.46
CA ASP A 357 -6.97 -8.28 17.89
C ASP A 357 -6.94 -9.51 16.97
N MET A 358 -5.79 -9.85 16.37
CA MET A 358 -5.66 -11.08 15.56
C MET A 358 -5.57 -12.36 16.39
N ILE A 359 -5.16 -12.25 17.66
CA ILE A 359 -5.00 -13.41 18.55
C ILE A 359 -6.27 -13.68 19.36
N ASP A 360 -6.96 -12.63 19.82
CA ASP A 360 -8.09 -12.75 20.73
C ASP A 360 -9.30 -13.53 20.15
N ASP A 361 -9.47 -13.51 18.82
CA ASP A 361 -10.53 -14.24 18.11
C ASP A 361 -10.07 -15.61 17.54
N ALA A 362 -8.86 -16.07 17.86
CA ALA A 362 -8.34 -17.33 17.34
C ALA A 362 -9.08 -18.55 17.92
N LEU A 363 -9.54 -19.44 17.04
CA LEU A 363 -10.11 -20.75 17.44
C LEU A 363 -9.06 -21.66 18.12
N PHE A 364 -7.77 -21.39 17.87
CA PHE A 364 -6.65 -22.15 18.43
C PHE A 364 -6.25 -21.58 19.80
N ASP A 365 -6.49 -22.35 20.87
CA ASP A 365 -5.97 -22.05 22.20
C ASP A 365 -5.03 -23.17 22.66
N ALA A 366 -3.74 -22.85 22.73
CA ALA A 366 -2.70 -23.80 23.14
C ALA A 366 -2.95 -24.39 24.54
N LYS A 367 -3.68 -23.70 25.43
CA LYS A 367 -4.02 -24.20 26.78
C LYS A 367 -4.96 -25.40 26.73
N ASN A 368 -5.73 -25.55 25.65
CA ASN A 368 -6.61 -26.71 25.44
C ASN A 368 -5.85 -27.96 24.98
N ILE A 369 -4.55 -27.84 24.68
CA ILE A 369 -3.70 -28.98 24.31
C ILE A 369 -3.24 -29.68 25.59
N VAL A 370 -3.92 -30.77 25.93
CA VAL A 370 -3.52 -31.65 27.04
C VAL A 370 -2.45 -32.63 26.57
N LEU A 371 -1.18 -32.35 26.85
CA LEU A 371 -0.08 -33.27 26.58
C LEU A 371 0.07 -34.29 27.71
N HIS A 372 -0.26 -35.56 27.46
CA HIS A 372 0.06 -36.66 28.37
C HIS A 372 1.53 -37.08 28.23
N GLY A 373 2.39 -36.43 29.03
CA GLY A 373 3.68 -36.96 29.45
C GLY A 373 4.85 -36.73 28.50
N GLN A 374 5.63 -35.68 28.76
CA GLN A 374 7.07 -35.77 29.00
C GLN A 374 7.50 -34.49 29.74
N THR A 375 8.00 -34.67 30.96
CA THR A 375 8.49 -33.60 31.84
C THR A 375 9.68 -32.87 31.21
N LYS A 376 9.44 -31.70 30.60
CA LYS A 376 10.46 -30.66 30.45
C LYS A 376 10.50 -29.83 31.73
N LYS A 377 11.71 -29.66 32.26
CA LYS A 377 11.99 -28.85 33.46
C LYS A 377 11.53 -27.42 33.22
N LYS A 378 10.69 -26.90 34.13
CA LYS A 378 10.33 -25.49 34.23
C LYS A 378 11.60 -24.64 34.35
N HIS A 379 11.86 -23.78 33.38
CA HIS A 379 12.58 -22.54 33.66
C HIS A 379 11.68 -21.71 34.56
N GLY A 380 12.25 -21.23 35.67
CA GLY A 380 11.49 -20.57 36.73
C GLY A 380 10.80 -19.32 36.21
N GLU A 381 9.51 -19.19 36.53
CA GLU A 381 8.81 -17.92 36.54
C GLU A 381 9.60 -16.95 37.42
N GLN A 382 10.36 -16.05 36.79
CA GLN A 382 10.74 -14.83 37.47
C GLN A 382 9.49 -13.97 37.54
N ASN A 383 8.97 -13.82 38.76
CA ASN A 383 8.01 -12.78 39.09
C ASN A 383 8.49 -11.46 38.50
N VAL A 384 7.78 -10.96 37.50
CA VAL A 384 7.88 -9.58 37.08
C VAL A 384 7.37 -8.75 38.25
N ILE A 385 8.29 -8.22 39.03
CA ILE A 385 7.99 -7.21 40.03
C ILE A 385 7.69 -5.93 39.24
N THR A 386 6.40 -5.66 39.02
CA THR A 386 5.92 -4.33 38.64
C THR A 386 6.13 -3.39 39.81
N ASN A 387 7.31 -2.78 39.88
CA ASN A 387 7.49 -1.59 40.70
C ASN A 387 7.11 -0.37 39.86
N ILE A 388 5.86 0.04 40.06
CA ILE A 388 5.41 1.43 39.90
C ILE A 388 6.47 2.34 40.54
N ALA A 389 6.89 3.37 39.81
CA ALA A 389 7.84 4.35 40.26
C ALA A 389 7.42 4.95 41.62
N PRO A 390 8.38 5.05 42.54
CA PRO A 390 8.65 6.32 43.18
C PRO A 390 10.07 6.70 42.71
N VAL A 391 10.42 7.96 42.48
CA VAL A 391 10.68 8.91 43.54
C VAL A 391 11.20 10.19 42.85
N SER A 392 10.64 11.34 43.21
CA SER A 392 11.43 12.58 43.31
C SER A 392 12.31 12.45 44.53
N THR A 393 13.64 12.34 44.34
CA THR A 393 14.76 12.75 45.23
C THR A 393 16.04 11.96 44.93
N GLY A 394 17.06 12.69 44.45
CA GLY A 394 18.47 12.65 44.88
C GLY A 394 19.27 11.35 44.76
N ASP A 395 20.36 11.43 43.96
CA ASP A 395 21.42 10.44 43.69
C ASP A 395 21.03 9.22 42.83
N VAL A 396 20.80 9.47 41.55
CA VAL A 396 20.73 8.45 40.49
C VAL A 396 22.13 8.22 39.92
N CYS A 397 22.53 6.95 39.74
CA CYS A 397 23.87 6.58 39.25
C CYS A 397 24.01 6.86 37.74
N SER A 398 25.21 7.22 37.26
CA SER A 398 25.49 7.44 35.82
C SER A 398 25.09 6.25 34.92
N GLU A 399 25.13 5.01 35.44
CA GLU A 399 24.69 3.81 34.70
C GLU A 399 23.16 3.73 34.52
N GLU A 400 22.39 4.26 35.45
CA GLU A 400 20.92 4.32 35.33
C GLU A 400 20.50 5.39 34.32
N TYR A 401 21.18 6.55 34.31
CA TYR A 401 20.97 7.58 33.28
C TYR A 401 21.34 7.10 31.88
N LEU A 402 22.43 6.32 31.75
CA LEU A 402 22.82 5.75 30.46
C LEU A 402 21.78 4.77 29.92
N LYS A 403 21.21 3.93 30.79
CA LYS A 403 20.10 3.04 30.44
C LYS A 403 18.86 3.83 30.04
N GLU A 404 18.49 4.85 30.82
CA GLU A 404 17.33 5.69 30.52
C GLU A 404 17.48 6.45 29.20
N ILE A 405 18.66 7.00 28.90
CA ILE A 405 18.94 7.68 27.63
C ILE A 405 18.88 6.67 26.46
N ALA A 406 19.43 5.47 26.62
CA ALA A 406 19.35 4.43 25.61
C ALA A 406 17.89 4.00 25.36
N ASP A 407 17.11 3.82 26.43
CA ASP A 407 15.68 3.49 26.36
C ASP A 407 14.86 4.62 25.72
N LEU A 408 15.17 5.88 26.02
CA LEU A 408 14.50 7.04 25.42
C LEU A 408 14.85 7.21 23.94
N ARG A 409 16.11 6.98 23.55
CA ARG A 409 16.53 6.98 22.14
C ARG A 409 15.87 5.85 21.36
N ARG A 410 15.80 4.65 21.95
CA ARG A 410 15.06 3.52 21.38
C ARG A 410 13.59 3.89 21.17
N LYS A 411 12.92 4.41 22.20
CA LYS A 411 11.52 4.86 22.12
C LYS A 411 11.29 5.97 21.10
N LEU A 412 12.23 6.91 20.97
CA LEU A 412 12.12 7.97 19.97
C LEU A 412 12.19 7.40 18.55
N ASN A 413 13.11 6.48 18.30
CA ASN A 413 13.23 5.79 17.02
C ASN A 413 11.99 4.92 16.73
N GLU A 414 11.53 4.15 17.71
CA GLU A 414 10.25 3.41 17.64
C GLU A 414 9.11 4.35 17.26
N LYS A 415 9.00 5.53 17.88
CA LYS A 415 7.95 6.51 17.58
C LYS A 415 8.09 7.19 16.22
N GLU A 416 9.30 7.45 15.74
CA GLU A 416 9.54 7.98 14.39
C GLU A 416 9.13 6.97 13.31
N GLN A 417 9.44 5.70 13.52
CA GLN A 417 9.08 4.61 12.62
C GLN A 417 7.58 4.27 12.71
N GLU A 418 7.00 4.17 13.91
CA GLU A 418 5.56 4.05 14.10
C GLU A 418 4.81 5.18 13.41
N ASN A 419 5.32 6.42 13.44
CA ASN A 419 4.69 7.54 12.73
C ASN A 419 4.75 7.34 11.21
N LYS A 420 5.87 6.84 10.68
CA LYS A 420 5.99 6.49 9.25
C LYS A 420 5.01 5.38 8.86
N ALA A 421 4.96 4.30 9.64
CA ALA A 421 4.03 3.18 9.46
C ALA A 421 2.57 3.63 9.60
N LEU A 422 2.23 4.46 10.59
CA LEU A 422 0.88 5.04 10.77
C LEU A 422 0.50 5.94 9.60
N VAL A 423 1.44 6.71 9.05
CA VAL A 423 1.18 7.54 7.86
C VAL A 423 0.88 6.66 6.65
N GLN A 424 1.59 5.56 6.46
CA GLN A 424 1.32 4.60 5.39
C GLN A 424 0.03 3.80 5.61
N GLN A 425 -0.23 3.34 6.83
CA GLN A 425 -1.49 2.68 7.20
C GLN A 425 -2.67 3.64 7.05
N CYS A 426 -2.53 4.91 7.42
CA CYS A 426 -3.54 5.94 7.15
C CYS A 426 -3.76 6.15 5.65
N ARG A 427 -2.74 5.96 4.80
CA ARG A 427 -2.90 5.98 3.34
C ARG A 427 -3.65 4.74 2.85
N GLN A 428 -3.29 3.55 3.34
CA GLN A 428 -3.93 2.28 2.98
C GLN A 428 -5.39 2.23 3.44
N LEU A 429 -5.66 2.53 4.70
CA LEU A 429 -7.02 2.65 5.24
C LEU A 429 -7.86 3.66 4.48
N LYS A 430 -7.25 4.73 3.95
CA LYS A 430 -7.96 5.70 3.11
C LYS A 430 -8.26 5.18 1.71
N LYS A 431 -7.38 4.33 1.14
CA LYS A 431 -7.65 3.58 -0.09
C LYS A 431 -8.84 2.63 0.12
N GLU A 432 -8.79 1.83 1.18
CA GLU A 432 -9.86 0.89 1.55
C GLU A 432 -11.17 1.59 1.88
N GLN A 433 -11.12 2.72 2.60
CA GLN A 433 -12.31 3.54 2.90
C GLN A 433 -12.99 4.02 1.61
N LEU A 434 -12.23 4.54 0.65
CA LEU A 434 -12.77 4.99 -0.63
C LEU A 434 -13.40 3.85 -1.43
N GLN A 435 -12.79 2.66 -1.36
CA GLN A 435 -13.33 1.45 -1.99
C GLN A 435 -14.63 0.98 -1.31
N SER A 436 -14.67 0.99 0.02
CA SER A 436 -15.86 0.63 0.82
C SER A 436 -17.02 1.60 0.59
N GLU A 437 -16.76 2.91 0.57
CA GLU A 437 -17.78 3.93 0.26
C GLU A 437 -18.39 3.74 -1.14
N SER A 438 -17.57 3.37 -2.13
CA SER A 438 -18.04 3.02 -3.48
C SER A 438 -18.94 1.77 -3.46
N LEU A 439 -18.56 0.74 -2.70
CA LEU A 439 -19.33 -0.49 -2.56
C LEU A 439 -20.68 -0.23 -1.87
N ILE A 440 -20.69 0.56 -0.80
CA ILE A 440 -21.91 0.97 -0.07
C ILE A 440 -22.85 1.71 -1.02
N SER A 441 -22.36 2.68 -1.78
CA SER A 441 -23.19 3.43 -2.74
C SER A 441 -23.81 2.51 -3.80
N LYS A 442 -23.09 1.48 -4.24
CA LYS A 442 -23.61 0.48 -5.17
C LYS A 442 -24.73 -0.36 -4.52
N TYR A 443 -24.50 -0.85 -3.31
CA TYR A 443 -25.50 -1.63 -2.56
C TYR A 443 -26.76 -0.83 -2.24
N GLU A 444 -26.65 0.46 -1.92
CA GLU A 444 -27.80 1.34 -1.71
C GLU A 444 -28.64 1.47 -2.99
N SER A 445 -28.01 1.70 -4.14
CA SER A 445 -28.70 1.76 -5.44
C SER A 445 -29.39 0.45 -5.83
N GLU A 446 -28.76 -0.70 -5.55
CA GLU A 446 -29.35 -2.02 -5.80
C GLU A 446 -30.52 -2.30 -4.85
N ARG A 447 -30.38 -1.90 -3.58
CA ARG A 447 -31.44 -2.04 -2.57
C ARG A 447 -32.70 -1.26 -2.95
N ASP A 448 -32.57 -0.02 -3.42
CA ASP A 448 -33.71 0.80 -3.82
C ASP A 448 -34.48 0.17 -5.00
N GLU A 449 -33.75 -0.41 -5.95
CA GLU A 449 -34.36 -1.16 -7.06
C GLU A 449 -35.05 -2.44 -6.59
N LEU A 450 -34.42 -3.21 -5.69
CA LEU A 450 -35.02 -4.41 -5.11
C LEU A 450 -36.31 -4.09 -4.33
N ILE A 451 -36.34 -2.97 -3.60
CA ILE A 451 -37.55 -2.51 -2.92
C ILE A 451 -38.64 -2.16 -3.94
N ALA A 452 -38.30 -1.41 -4.99
CA ALA A 452 -39.26 -1.03 -6.04
C ALA A 452 -39.81 -2.25 -6.80
N LEU A 453 -38.95 -3.23 -7.11
CA LEU A 453 -39.32 -4.50 -7.75
C LEU A 453 -40.17 -5.38 -6.83
N ARG A 454 -39.81 -5.52 -5.55
CA ARG A 454 -40.60 -6.25 -4.55
C ARG A 454 -42.01 -5.67 -4.45
N ASN A 455 -42.12 -4.34 -4.33
CA ASN A 455 -43.40 -3.65 -4.27
C ASN A 455 -44.22 -3.85 -5.55
N PHE A 456 -43.55 -3.86 -6.71
CA PHE A 456 -44.20 -4.16 -7.99
C PHE A 456 -44.74 -5.60 -8.06
N VAL A 457 -43.94 -6.60 -7.69
CA VAL A 457 -44.36 -8.02 -7.69
C VAL A 457 -45.50 -8.26 -6.70
N TYR A 458 -45.40 -7.72 -5.48
CA TYR A 458 -46.46 -7.82 -4.48
C TYR A 458 -47.79 -7.26 -5.00
N ARG A 459 -47.76 -6.12 -5.70
CA ARG A 459 -48.96 -5.53 -6.33
C ARG A 459 -49.48 -6.34 -7.52
N LEU A 460 -48.59 -7.00 -8.26
CA LEU A 460 -48.98 -7.88 -9.36
C LEU A 460 -49.71 -9.13 -8.84
N GLU A 461 -49.18 -9.74 -7.77
CA GLU A 461 -49.74 -10.93 -7.13
C GLU A 461 -51.04 -10.64 -6.37
N ASN A 462 -51.14 -9.48 -5.70
CA ASN A 462 -52.32 -9.06 -4.96
C ASN A 462 -53.38 -8.31 -5.78
N SER A 463 -53.26 -8.29 -7.11
CA SER A 463 -54.24 -7.66 -8.01
C SER A 463 -55.65 -8.31 -8.01
N THR A 464 -55.90 -9.27 -7.10
CA THR A 464 -57.18 -9.95 -6.87
C THR A 464 -57.65 -9.93 -5.40
N LEU A 465 -56.96 -9.24 -4.50
CA LEU A 465 -57.41 -9.05 -3.12
C LEU A 465 -57.89 -7.61 -2.96
N ASP A 466 -59.16 -7.49 -2.56
CA ASP A 466 -59.86 -6.25 -2.24
C ASP A 466 -58.97 -5.32 -1.41
N ASP A 467 -58.59 -4.18 -1.98
CA ASP A 467 -57.70 -3.22 -1.33
C ASP A 467 -58.52 -2.22 -0.51
N ASP A 468 -58.05 -1.98 0.72
CA ASP A 468 -58.61 -1.18 1.79
C ASP A 468 -58.62 0.34 1.49
N THR A 469 -58.97 0.75 0.27
CA THR A 469 -59.35 2.13 -0.08
C THR A 469 -60.86 2.30 0.05
N GLU A 470 -61.42 1.96 1.22
CA GLU A 470 -62.81 2.28 1.54
C GLU A 470 -63.00 3.81 1.59
N GLY A 471 -63.42 4.40 0.47
CA GLY A 471 -64.13 5.68 0.45
C GLY A 471 -63.67 6.73 -0.56
N ILE A 472 -62.50 6.58 -1.22
CA ILE A 472 -62.02 7.56 -2.21
C ILE A 472 -62.40 7.11 -3.61
N SER A 473 -63.16 7.95 -4.31
CA SER A 473 -63.57 7.69 -5.69
C SER A 473 -62.39 7.83 -6.65
N LEU A 474 -62.47 7.14 -7.79
CA LEU A 474 -61.44 7.23 -8.84
C LEU A 474 -61.27 8.67 -9.35
N ASP A 475 -62.31 9.50 -9.28
CA ASP A 475 -62.23 10.90 -9.72
C ASP A 475 -61.48 11.77 -8.69
N GLU A 476 -61.65 11.53 -7.40
CA GLU A 476 -60.84 12.19 -6.36
C GLU A 476 -59.36 11.80 -6.45
N MET A 477 -59.06 10.54 -6.80
CA MET A 477 -57.69 10.10 -7.05
C MET A 477 -57.07 10.81 -8.26
N LYS A 478 -57.85 11.00 -9.34
CA LYS A 478 -57.38 11.76 -10.51
C LYS A 478 -57.10 13.21 -10.13
N ASP A 479 -58.01 13.86 -9.42
CA ASP A 479 -57.87 15.27 -9.03
C ASP A 479 -56.60 15.50 -8.20
N ALA A 480 -56.31 14.61 -7.24
CA ALA A 480 -55.09 14.69 -6.42
C ALA A 480 -53.79 14.51 -7.23
N LEU A 481 -53.84 13.78 -8.34
CA LEU A 481 -52.70 13.47 -9.19
C LEU A 481 -52.43 14.55 -10.26
N VAL A 482 -53.35 15.49 -10.50
CA VAL A 482 -53.19 16.56 -11.50
C VAL A 482 -52.01 17.48 -11.16
N GLU A 483 -51.77 17.76 -9.87
CA GLU A 483 -50.71 18.67 -9.43
C GLU A 483 -49.31 18.03 -9.40
N LYS A 484 -49.19 16.72 -9.69
CA LYS A 484 -47.92 15.98 -9.68
C LYS A 484 -47.21 16.02 -11.03
N HIS A 485 -45.89 16.21 -10.99
CA HIS A 485 -45.02 16.22 -12.16
C HIS A 485 -44.46 14.82 -12.44
N ILE A 486 -45.30 13.96 -13.00
CA ILE A 486 -44.96 12.55 -13.25
C ILE A 486 -44.37 12.36 -14.65
N VAL A 487 -43.42 11.43 -14.77
CA VAL A 487 -42.90 10.92 -16.04
C VAL A 487 -43.27 9.46 -16.23
N ILE A 488 -43.90 9.13 -17.35
CA ILE A 488 -44.17 7.75 -17.79
C ILE A 488 -43.20 7.40 -18.92
N ILE A 489 -42.45 6.32 -18.75
CA ILE A 489 -41.50 5.80 -19.74
C ILE A 489 -42.04 4.48 -20.31
N GLY A 490 -42.31 4.47 -21.62
CA GLY A 490 -42.85 3.33 -22.35
C GLY A 490 -44.38 3.26 -22.36
N GLY A 491 -44.89 2.09 -22.77
CA GLY A 491 -46.32 1.83 -22.96
C GLY A 491 -46.79 1.98 -24.39
N HIS A 492 -47.83 1.23 -24.74
CA HIS A 492 -48.41 1.25 -26.09
C HIS A 492 -49.09 2.60 -26.37
N VAL A 493 -48.94 3.13 -27.60
CA VAL A 493 -49.42 4.47 -28.02
C VAL A 493 -50.88 4.72 -27.64
N THR A 494 -51.75 3.72 -27.79
CA THR A 494 -53.16 3.83 -27.43
C THR A 494 -53.39 4.03 -25.93
N TRP A 495 -52.63 3.37 -25.07
CA TRP A 495 -52.72 3.49 -23.61
C TRP A 495 -52.16 4.83 -23.14
N VAL A 496 -50.98 5.21 -23.65
CA VAL A 496 -50.38 6.52 -23.41
C VAL A 496 -51.33 7.66 -23.82
N ASN A 497 -52.00 7.55 -24.97
CA ASN A 497 -52.96 8.56 -25.41
C ASN A 497 -54.20 8.67 -24.51
N LYS A 498 -54.59 7.61 -23.80
CA LYS A 498 -55.65 7.67 -22.79
C LYS A 498 -55.16 8.41 -21.53
N LEU A 499 -53.96 8.10 -21.05
CA LEU A 499 -53.36 8.81 -19.91
C LEU A 499 -53.14 10.29 -20.23
N LYS A 500 -52.62 10.64 -21.41
CA LYS A 500 -52.45 12.03 -21.86
C LYS A 500 -53.74 12.85 -21.85
N LYS A 501 -54.90 12.21 -22.05
CA LYS A 501 -56.20 12.90 -21.96
C LYS A 501 -56.61 13.19 -20.51
N LEU A 502 -56.19 12.34 -19.57
CA LEU A 502 -56.46 12.50 -18.14
C LEU A 502 -55.44 13.45 -17.49
N PHE A 503 -54.17 13.30 -17.83
CA PHE A 503 -53.05 14.04 -17.26
C PHE A 503 -52.18 14.61 -18.39
N PRO A 504 -52.58 15.76 -18.98
CA PRO A 504 -51.88 16.38 -20.10
C PRO A 504 -50.52 16.97 -19.71
N GLU A 505 -50.35 17.40 -18.45
CA GLU A 505 -49.13 18.04 -17.93
C GLU A 505 -48.03 17.02 -17.57
N TRP A 506 -48.35 15.73 -17.55
CA TRP A 506 -47.35 14.68 -17.36
C TRP A 506 -46.47 14.51 -18.59
N LYS A 507 -45.26 14.01 -18.37
CA LYS A 507 -44.33 13.73 -19.46
C LYS A 507 -44.40 12.26 -19.84
N TYR A 508 -44.51 11.99 -21.13
CA TYR A 508 -44.58 10.63 -21.68
C TYR A 508 -43.44 10.42 -22.66
N ILE A 509 -42.56 9.47 -22.36
CA ILE A 509 -41.34 9.21 -23.11
C ILE A 509 -41.46 7.84 -23.79
N ASP A 510 -41.31 7.82 -25.11
CA ASP A 510 -41.26 6.58 -25.87
C ASP A 510 -39.97 5.81 -25.58
N THR A 511 -40.02 4.48 -25.59
CA THR A 511 -38.84 3.66 -25.31
C THR A 511 -37.70 3.88 -26.30
N ASN A 512 -37.96 4.32 -27.53
CA ASN A 512 -36.93 4.61 -28.54
C ASN A 512 -36.27 5.98 -28.37
N ALA A 513 -36.83 6.85 -27.52
CA ALA A 513 -36.27 8.17 -27.24
C ALA A 513 -34.98 8.10 -26.41
N TYR A 514 -34.57 6.91 -25.93
CA TYR A 514 -33.31 6.67 -25.21
C TYR A 514 -32.05 7.17 -25.96
N LYS A 515 -32.14 7.30 -27.29
CA LYS A 515 -31.06 7.80 -28.16
C LYS A 515 -30.85 9.31 -28.09
N THR A 516 -31.82 10.05 -27.55
CA THR A 516 -31.85 11.52 -27.52
C THR A 516 -32.10 12.06 -26.10
N VAL A 517 -31.86 11.24 -25.07
CA VAL A 517 -32.13 11.62 -23.67
C VAL A 517 -31.09 12.62 -23.22
N ASP A 518 -31.50 13.88 -23.10
CA ASP A 518 -30.82 14.87 -22.28
C ASP A 518 -31.40 14.76 -20.87
N GLY A 519 -30.56 14.47 -19.88
CA GLY A 519 -31.00 14.22 -18.50
C GLY A 519 -31.78 15.39 -17.88
N LYS A 520 -31.64 16.61 -18.42
CA LYS A 520 -32.48 17.78 -18.07
C LYS A 520 -33.98 17.53 -18.22
N MET A 521 -34.35 16.54 -19.02
CA MET A 521 -35.74 16.17 -19.25
C MET A 521 -36.46 15.58 -18.03
N LEU A 522 -35.70 15.17 -17.00
CA LEU A 522 -36.19 14.55 -15.76
C LEU A 522 -36.06 15.48 -14.54
N ASP A 523 -35.51 16.69 -14.70
CA ASP A 523 -35.29 17.60 -13.58
C ASP A 523 -36.63 18.12 -13.00
N GLY A 524 -36.70 18.18 -11.66
CA GLY A 524 -37.87 18.69 -10.94
C GLY A 524 -39.13 17.83 -11.07
N LYS A 525 -38.97 16.52 -11.29
CA LYS A 525 -40.08 15.56 -11.38
C LYS A 525 -40.29 14.84 -10.06
N ASP A 526 -41.56 14.64 -9.71
CA ASP A 526 -41.96 14.05 -8.43
C ASP A 526 -41.78 12.53 -8.43
N MET A 527 -42.00 11.87 -9.58
CA MET A 527 -41.93 10.42 -9.71
C MET A 527 -41.72 10.00 -11.17
N VAL A 528 -41.00 8.89 -11.39
CA VAL A 528 -40.84 8.26 -12.70
C VAL A 528 -41.39 6.84 -12.69
N TYR A 529 -42.24 6.50 -13.66
CA TYR A 529 -42.74 5.13 -13.81
C TYR A 529 -42.26 4.48 -15.10
N PHE A 530 -41.78 3.24 -14.96
CA PHE A 530 -41.38 2.38 -16.06
C PHE A 530 -42.50 1.41 -16.42
N PHE A 531 -42.97 1.44 -17.67
CA PHE A 531 -43.97 0.49 -18.14
C PHE A 531 -43.30 -0.81 -18.62
N THR A 532 -43.50 -1.91 -17.89
CA THR A 532 -42.70 -3.13 -18.04
C THR A 532 -43.07 -3.97 -19.27
N ASP A 533 -44.33 -3.95 -19.72
CA ASP A 533 -44.80 -4.87 -20.77
C ASP A 533 -44.26 -4.54 -22.17
N TYR A 534 -43.67 -3.34 -22.36
CA TYR A 534 -43.18 -2.90 -23.66
C TYR A 534 -41.89 -2.07 -23.53
N MET A 535 -40.91 -2.60 -22.79
CA MET A 535 -39.62 -1.96 -22.59
C MET A 535 -38.47 -2.90 -22.95
N ASN A 536 -37.53 -2.41 -23.77
CA ASN A 536 -36.32 -3.16 -24.08
C ASN A 536 -35.23 -2.86 -23.02
N HIS A 537 -34.33 -3.82 -22.81
CA HIS A 537 -33.26 -3.75 -21.81
C HIS A 537 -32.37 -2.51 -21.99
N ILE A 538 -32.04 -2.14 -23.23
CA ILE A 538 -31.14 -1.01 -23.54
C ILE A 538 -31.72 0.32 -23.08
N SER A 539 -32.98 0.56 -23.44
CA SER A 539 -33.74 1.74 -23.06
C SER A 539 -33.86 1.80 -21.54
N TYR A 540 -34.19 0.67 -20.90
CA TYR A 540 -34.31 0.59 -19.45
C TYR A 540 -33.03 1.00 -18.74
N THR A 541 -31.89 0.38 -19.07
CA THR A 541 -30.59 0.65 -18.43
C THR A 541 -30.21 2.14 -18.51
N LYS A 542 -30.47 2.81 -19.64
CA LYS A 542 -30.16 4.24 -19.77
C LYS A 542 -31.08 5.13 -18.95
N PHE A 543 -32.39 4.84 -18.96
CA PHE A 543 -33.35 5.65 -18.23
C PHE A 543 -33.20 5.47 -16.71
N ILE A 544 -33.01 4.24 -16.21
CA ILE A 544 -32.83 4.01 -14.77
C ILE A 544 -31.55 4.65 -14.25
N ALA A 545 -30.45 4.64 -15.03
CA ALA A 545 -29.22 5.33 -14.68
C ALA A 545 -29.45 6.85 -14.54
N ALA A 546 -30.17 7.48 -15.48
CA ALA A 546 -30.46 8.91 -15.43
C ALA A 546 -31.39 9.30 -14.26
N VAL A 547 -32.31 8.41 -13.88
CA VAL A 547 -33.20 8.58 -12.72
C VAL A 547 -32.42 8.48 -11.41
N ARG A 548 -31.53 7.49 -11.28
CA ARG A 548 -30.65 7.29 -10.11
C ARG A 548 -29.70 8.44 -9.88
N GLU A 549 -29.04 8.91 -10.93
CA GLU A 549 -28.11 10.05 -10.88
C GLU A 549 -28.77 11.30 -10.26
N ARG A 550 -30.06 11.49 -10.52
CA ARG A 550 -30.85 12.64 -10.05
C ARG A 550 -31.61 12.39 -8.76
N LYS A 551 -31.50 11.17 -8.19
CA LYS A 551 -32.22 10.75 -6.97
C LYS A 551 -33.73 10.96 -7.05
N ILE A 552 -34.33 10.68 -8.22
CA ILE A 552 -35.77 10.82 -8.42
C ILE A 552 -36.45 9.51 -7.99
N PRO A 553 -37.50 9.56 -7.16
CA PRO A 553 -38.31 8.39 -6.84
C PRO A 553 -38.84 7.69 -8.10
N PHE A 554 -38.86 6.36 -8.12
CA PHE A 554 -39.34 5.61 -9.27
C PHE A 554 -40.11 4.34 -8.91
N GLY A 555 -40.90 3.85 -9.88
CA GLY A 555 -41.67 2.63 -9.77
C GLY A 555 -41.94 1.97 -11.11
N TYR A 556 -42.61 0.82 -11.08
CA TYR A 556 -42.94 0.02 -12.26
C TYR A 556 -44.46 -0.11 -12.41
N LEU A 557 -44.92 -0.09 -13.66
CA LEU A 557 -46.32 -0.25 -14.05
C LEU A 557 -46.45 -1.37 -15.08
N ALA A 558 -47.55 -2.13 -15.01
CA ALA A 558 -47.89 -3.17 -15.97
C ALA A 558 -49.40 -3.20 -16.24
N GLY A 559 -49.78 -3.78 -17.38
CA GLY A 559 -51.17 -3.88 -17.81
C GLY A 559 -51.73 -2.58 -18.39
N THR A 560 -52.79 -2.70 -19.18
CA THR A 560 -53.35 -1.55 -19.95
C THR A 560 -54.65 -0.99 -19.37
N ASN A 561 -55.04 -1.41 -18.17
CA ASN A 561 -56.23 -0.89 -17.48
C ASN A 561 -55.92 0.47 -16.84
N ILE A 562 -56.55 1.52 -17.36
CA ILE A 562 -56.33 2.92 -16.93
C ILE A 562 -56.75 3.16 -15.48
N GLU A 563 -57.85 2.56 -15.02
CA GLU A 563 -58.34 2.77 -13.65
C GLU A 563 -57.37 2.16 -12.63
N ASN A 564 -56.86 0.96 -12.93
CA ASN A 564 -55.83 0.32 -12.11
C ASN A 564 -54.50 1.10 -12.15
N THR A 565 -54.12 1.65 -13.30
CA THR A 565 -52.95 2.53 -13.40
C THR A 565 -53.09 3.76 -12.50
N VAL A 566 -54.25 4.41 -12.50
CA VAL A 566 -54.50 5.60 -11.67
C VAL A 566 -54.39 5.25 -10.18
N ARG A 567 -54.98 4.13 -9.74
CA ARG A 567 -54.84 3.65 -8.36
C ARG A 567 -53.38 3.38 -7.98
N GLN A 568 -52.66 2.62 -8.81
CA GLN A 568 -51.25 2.30 -8.57
C GLN A 568 -50.36 3.54 -8.44
N ILE A 569 -50.61 4.56 -9.26
CA ILE A 569 -49.86 5.82 -9.19
C ILE A 569 -50.27 6.62 -7.96
N TYR A 570 -51.56 6.67 -7.62
CA TYR A 570 -52.06 7.33 -6.43
C TYR A 570 -51.39 6.78 -5.16
N ASP A 571 -51.38 5.47 -4.97
CA ASP A 571 -50.83 4.81 -3.77
C ASP A 571 -49.30 4.92 -3.64
N SER A 572 -48.60 5.33 -4.70
CA SER A 572 -47.13 5.39 -4.72
C SER A 572 -46.53 6.78 -4.91
N ALA A 573 -47.31 7.75 -5.41
CA ALA A 573 -46.88 9.13 -5.60
C ALA A 573 -47.41 10.12 -4.54
N LEU A 574 -48.33 9.65 -3.68
CA LEU A 574 -48.93 10.34 -2.54
C LEU A 574 -48.79 9.46 -1.31
#